data_AF-Q6HFS3-F1
#
_entry.id   AF-Q6HFS3-F1
#
_cell.length_a   1.000
_cell.length_b   1.000
_cell.length_c   1.000
_cell.angle_alpha   90.00
_cell.angle_beta   90.00
_cell.angle_gamma   90.00
#
_symmetry.space_group_name_H-M   'P 1'
#
loop_
_entity.id
_entity.type
_entity.pdbx_description
1 polymer ?
#
loop_
_entity_poly.entity_id
_entity_poly.type
_entity_poly.pdbx_seq_one_letter_code
_entity_poly.pdbx_strand_id
1 'polypeptide(L)'
;MGTLIMENETNLSEVELRKNLIANINDCKTLLQLGEIYYSSGRYYLAANYLSYVMKMTNDAALYEKSNQLLFLAERAIQINNNDKMFSTFEFLDTLIMELLNCLKNHYYYNIDIELFELMHVRPSVDSIVVNTQNEKEEIVKHLQGLEELYFNLNDSFSKELLIKLLTFRLLGNHKVKMPLNTIDYWKQRKSIPNLIHSSETLQTNYHNWTLQLFDLTPLKYNLRLFYVPMGISATFLDKQYEYNKISPVIKVKEGDVVIDAGGCFGDTALYFAHEVGETGHVYTIEFIPSNLEIMSKNINLNEKIQNNITIVKHPLWNVSNTSLYYKDQGAASFVTFSEESGVTDKVSTITIDNLVVEHKLHKLDFIKMDIEGAEMNALKGAIHSITTFRPTLAIAIYHQISDFVNVMKFINDLNLGYQFYLGHYTVNAQETILFAVAREKMEVSDENEE
;
A
#
# COMPACT_ATOMS: atom_id res chain seq x y z
N MET A 1 16.86 41.42 -1.57
CA MET A 1 17.63 40.42 -0.80
C MET A 1 17.04 40.18 0.58
N GLY A 2 16.70 41.21 1.37
CA GLY A 2 16.01 41.03 2.67
C GLY A 2 14.60 40.42 2.62
N THR A 3 13.79 40.74 1.61
CA THR A 3 12.42 40.21 1.46
C THR A 3 12.39 38.69 1.16
N LEU A 4 13.28 38.22 0.30
CA LEU A 4 13.45 36.80 -0.05
C LEU A 4 13.95 35.94 1.12
N ILE A 5 14.76 36.52 2.02
CA ILE A 5 15.27 35.81 3.20
C ILE A 5 14.15 35.67 4.26
N MET A 6 13.37 36.73 4.49
CA MET A 6 12.22 36.70 5.40
C MET A 6 11.10 35.77 4.90
N GLU A 7 10.79 35.77 3.60
CA GLU A 7 9.81 34.82 3.04
C GLU A 7 10.24 33.36 3.23
N ASN A 8 11.52 33.05 3.05
CA ASN A 8 12.05 31.69 3.26
C ASN A 8 12.04 31.26 4.74
N GLU A 9 12.38 32.14 5.67
CA GLU A 9 12.33 31.83 7.12
C GLU A 9 10.88 31.63 7.61
N THR A 10 9.93 32.40 7.06
CA THR A 10 8.51 32.31 7.42
C THR A 10 7.89 31.00 6.90
N ASN A 11 8.23 30.58 5.69
CA ASN A 11 7.83 29.29 5.12
C ASN A 11 8.41 28.09 5.88
N LEU A 12 9.68 28.15 6.30
CA LEU A 12 10.31 27.12 7.12
C LEU A 12 9.62 26.97 8.48
N SER A 13 9.25 28.10 9.11
CA SER A 13 8.49 28.08 10.36
C SER A 13 7.09 27.47 10.20
N GLU A 14 6.40 27.72 9.08
CA GLU A 14 5.05 27.19 8.83
C GLU A 14 5.06 25.68 8.58
N VAL A 15 6.01 25.17 7.80
CA VAL A 15 6.18 23.73 7.58
C VAL A 15 6.42 23.01 8.91
N GLU A 16 7.26 23.58 9.78
CA GLU A 16 7.56 22.99 11.08
C GLU A 16 6.32 22.97 12.00
N LEU A 17 5.51 24.04 12.01
CA LEU A 17 4.25 24.07 12.74
C LEU A 17 3.27 23.00 12.25
N ARG A 18 3.16 22.79 10.93
CA ARG A 18 2.31 21.74 10.35
C ARG A 18 2.79 20.33 10.74
N LYS A 19 4.10 20.08 10.71
CA LYS A 19 4.69 18.80 11.15
C LYS A 19 4.41 18.53 12.63
N ASN A 20 4.61 19.54 13.48
CA ASN A 20 4.29 19.46 14.91
C ASN A 20 2.81 19.18 15.17
N LEU A 21 1.93 19.81 14.39
CA LEU A 21 0.49 19.56 14.48
C LEU A 21 0.12 18.14 14.02
N ILE A 22 0.76 17.59 12.97
CA ILE A 22 0.53 16.20 12.56
C ILE A 22 0.97 15.22 13.67
N ALA A 23 2.10 15.49 14.33
CA ALA A 23 2.58 14.70 15.46
C ALA A 23 1.62 14.74 16.67
N ASN A 24 0.97 15.89 16.90
CA ASN A 24 -0.02 16.08 17.96
C ASN A 24 -1.22 16.90 17.50
N ILE A 25 -2.15 16.25 16.81
CA ILE A 25 -3.30 16.91 16.17
C ILE A 25 -4.25 17.62 17.15
N ASN A 26 -4.16 17.32 18.45
CA ASN A 26 -4.97 17.98 19.49
C ASN A 26 -4.38 19.29 20.00
N ASP A 27 -3.20 19.72 19.50
CA ASP A 27 -2.56 20.96 19.93
C ASP A 27 -3.28 22.21 19.39
N CYS A 28 -4.26 22.67 20.17
CA CYS A 28 -5.04 23.87 19.87
C CYS A 28 -4.18 25.15 19.78
N LYS A 29 -3.00 25.21 20.40
CA LYS A 29 -2.12 26.38 20.32
C LYS A 29 -1.44 26.45 18.96
N THR A 30 -0.87 25.34 18.50
CA THR A 30 -0.26 25.24 17.17
C THR A 30 -1.31 25.45 16.08
N LEU A 31 -2.52 24.89 16.25
CA LEU A 31 -3.64 25.09 15.32
C LEU A 31 -4.07 26.57 15.23
N LEU A 32 -4.13 27.29 16.36
CA LEU A 32 -4.40 28.73 16.40
C LEU A 32 -3.29 29.54 15.73
N GLN A 33 -2.02 29.22 16.00
CA GLN A 33 -0.87 29.88 15.37
C GLN A 33 -0.90 29.74 13.84
N LEU A 34 -1.20 28.55 13.32
CA LEU A 34 -1.39 28.34 11.88
C LEU A 34 -2.56 29.15 11.34
N GLY A 35 -3.69 29.20 12.06
CA GLY A 35 -4.82 30.07 11.71
C GLY A 35 -4.46 31.55 11.60
N GLU A 36 -3.60 32.06 12.50
CA GLU A 36 -3.06 33.44 12.46
C GLU A 36 -2.17 33.69 11.25
N ILE A 37 -1.29 32.74 10.93
CA ILE A 37 -0.42 32.79 9.75
C ILE A 37 -1.26 32.79 8.46
N TYR A 38 -2.27 31.91 8.37
CA TYR A 38 -3.16 31.85 7.21
C TYR A 38 -3.98 33.12 7.03
N TYR A 39 -4.50 33.69 8.11
CA TYR A 39 -5.25 34.94 8.04
C TYR A 39 -4.35 36.10 7.55
N SER A 40 -3.17 36.23 8.15
CA SER A 40 -2.22 37.32 7.81
C SER A 40 -1.65 37.21 6.40
N SER A 41 -1.53 35.99 5.86
CA SER A 41 -1.11 35.73 4.47
C SER A 41 -2.24 35.79 3.43
N GLY A 42 -3.48 36.07 3.85
CA GLY A 42 -4.63 36.18 2.95
C GLY A 42 -5.28 34.84 2.55
N ARG A 43 -4.84 33.72 3.15
CA ARG A 43 -5.41 32.38 2.95
C ARG A 43 -6.64 32.18 3.85
N TYR A 44 -7.69 32.95 3.59
CA TYR A 44 -8.80 33.12 4.54
C TYR A 44 -9.63 31.85 4.76
N TYR A 45 -9.84 31.02 3.73
CA TYR A 45 -10.52 29.72 3.89
C TYR A 45 -9.76 28.75 4.80
N LEU A 46 -8.43 28.68 4.64
CA LEU A 46 -7.55 27.90 5.52
C LEU A 46 -7.63 28.42 6.95
N ALA A 47 -7.50 29.73 7.13
CA ALA A 47 -7.63 30.36 8.44
C ALA A 47 -8.97 30.00 9.11
N ALA A 48 -10.08 30.16 8.39
CA ALA A 48 -11.41 29.85 8.91
C ALA A 48 -11.55 28.37 9.34
N ASN A 49 -11.03 27.44 8.53
CA ASN A 49 -11.07 26.02 8.86
C ASN A 49 -10.27 25.70 10.14
N TYR A 50 -9.02 26.16 10.23
CA TYR A 50 -8.16 25.93 11.39
C TYR A 50 -8.77 26.53 12.66
N LEU A 51 -9.22 27.78 12.61
CA LEU A 51 -9.80 28.49 13.76
C LEU A 51 -11.13 27.87 14.22
N SER A 52 -11.96 27.39 13.29
CA SER A 52 -13.18 26.64 13.62
C SER A 52 -12.88 25.38 14.41
N TYR A 53 -11.79 24.68 14.10
CA TYR A 53 -11.38 23.49 14.85
C TYR A 53 -10.82 23.83 16.23
N VAL A 54 -10.06 24.92 16.38
CA VAL A 54 -9.64 25.40 17.72
C VAL A 54 -10.87 25.59 18.61
N MET A 55 -11.90 26.28 18.11
CA MET A 55 -13.14 26.52 18.86
C MET A 55 -13.88 25.25 19.26
N LYS A 56 -13.83 24.20 18.42
CA LYS A 56 -14.48 22.90 18.69
C LYS A 56 -13.73 22.05 19.70
N MET A 57 -12.42 22.26 19.85
CA MET A 57 -11.52 21.37 20.58
C MET A 57 -11.02 21.95 21.91
N THR A 58 -10.89 23.28 22.00
CA THR A 58 -10.31 23.94 23.17
C THR A 58 -11.32 24.04 24.33
N ASN A 59 -10.83 23.82 25.55
CA ASN A 59 -11.50 24.21 26.79
C ASN A 59 -10.90 25.48 27.41
N ASP A 60 -9.86 26.05 26.79
CA ASP A 60 -9.23 27.29 27.23
C ASP A 60 -10.01 28.49 26.68
N ALA A 61 -10.55 29.31 27.59
CA ALA A 61 -11.37 30.47 27.25
C ALA A 61 -10.62 31.52 26.44
N ALA A 62 -9.32 31.71 26.68
CA ALA A 62 -8.51 32.70 25.96
C ALA A 62 -8.25 32.24 24.52
N LEU A 63 -7.93 30.94 24.32
CA LEU A 63 -7.79 30.37 22.98
C LEU A 63 -9.13 30.43 22.21
N TYR A 64 -10.24 30.13 22.89
CA TYR A 64 -11.57 30.21 22.30
C TYR A 64 -11.90 31.63 21.83
N GLU A 65 -11.75 32.63 22.71
CA GLU A 65 -12.08 34.02 22.40
C GLU A 65 -11.22 34.56 21.25
N LYS A 66 -9.91 34.32 21.29
CA LYS A 66 -8.99 34.74 20.23
C LYS A 66 -9.34 34.10 18.89
N SER A 67 -9.63 32.79 18.90
CA SER A 67 -10.02 32.06 17.68
C SER A 67 -11.34 32.55 17.11
N ASN A 68 -12.33 32.83 17.96
CA ASN A 68 -13.64 33.32 17.55
C ASN A 68 -13.56 34.71 16.90
N GLN A 69 -12.78 35.63 17.48
CA GLN A 69 -12.56 36.96 16.90
C GLN A 69 -11.89 36.86 15.52
N LEU A 70 -10.85 36.04 15.40
CA LEU A 70 -10.13 35.89 14.15
C LEU A 70 -10.94 35.13 13.08
N LEU A 71 -11.74 34.14 13.48
CA LEU A 71 -12.65 33.41 12.60
C LEU A 71 -13.68 34.38 11.99
N PHE A 72 -14.30 35.24 12.80
CA PHE A 72 -15.21 36.27 12.31
C PHE A 72 -14.54 37.17 11.26
N LEU A 73 -13.29 37.58 11.50
CA LEU A 73 -12.54 38.39 10.55
C LEU A 73 -12.22 37.64 9.26
N ALA A 74 -11.87 36.35 9.35
CA ALA A 74 -11.59 35.50 8.20
C ALA A 74 -12.85 35.28 7.34
N GLU A 75 -13.98 34.93 7.96
CA GLU A 75 -15.27 34.75 7.27
C GLU A 75 -15.75 36.03 6.59
N ARG A 76 -15.59 37.18 7.26
CA ARG A 76 -15.89 38.48 6.67
C ARG A 76 -14.97 38.76 5.47
N ALA A 77 -13.68 38.44 5.55
CA ALA A 77 -12.75 38.63 4.45
C ALA A 77 -13.12 37.74 3.24
N ILE A 78 -13.53 36.49 3.47
CA ILE A 78 -14.04 35.58 2.43
C ILE A 78 -15.25 36.17 1.71
N GLN A 79 -16.22 36.73 2.45
CA GLN A 79 -17.42 37.33 1.86
C GLN A 79 -17.13 38.56 0.99
N ILE A 80 -16.10 39.33 1.35
CA ILE A 80 -15.70 40.56 0.64
C ILE A 80 -14.81 40.23 -0.57
N ASN A 81 -13.94 39.22 -0.45
CA ASN A 81 -12.95 38.85 -1.46
C ASN A 81 -13.42 37.61 -2.25
N ASN A 82 -14.22 37.81 -3.29
CA ASN A 82 -14.76 36.73 -4.16
C ASN A 82 -13.70 35.99 -5.02
N ASN A 83 -12.44 36.45 -5.02
CA ASN A 83 -11.38 35.85 -5.85
C ASN A 83 -10.70 34.62 -5.21
N ASP A 84 -11.03 34.29 -3.96
CA ASP A 84 -10.31 33.25 -3.21
C ASP A 84 -10.74 31.81 -3.59
N LYS A 85 -11.70 31.66 -4.52
CA LYS A 85 -11.96 30.38 -5.20
C LYS A 85 -10.83 29.93 -6.14
N MET A 86 -9.89 30.80 -6.51
CA MET A 86 -8.86 30.49 -7.51
C MET A 86 -7.59 29.81 -6.97
N PHE A 87 -7.43 29.68 -5.64
CA PHE A 87 -6.21 29.09 -5.03
C PHE A 87 -6.49 27.99 -4.01
N SER A 88 -7.66 27.33 -4.05
CA SER A 88 -8.01 26.27 -3.10
C SER A 88 -7.33 24.92 -3.37
N THR A 89 -6.10 24.91 -3.90
CA THR A 89 -5.24 23.73 -3.84
C THR A 89 -4.58 23.74 -2.47
N PHE A 90 -5.16 22.99 -1.54
CA PHE A 90 -4.51 22.69 -0.28
C PHE A 90 -3.19 21.99 -0.57
N GLU A 91 -2.10 22.46 0.06
CA GLU A 91 -0.84 21.72 0.07
C GLU A 91 -1.06 20.35 0.76
N PHE A 92 -0.17 19.40 0.49
CA PHE A 92 -0.29 18.03 1.00
C PHE A 92 -0.49 18.00 2.53
N LEU A 93 0.31 18.77 3.28
CA LEU A 93 0.24 18.84 4.74
C LEU A 93 -1.10 19.37 5.24
N ASP A 94 -1.64 20.42 4.60
CA ASP A 94 -2.95 20.97 4.97
C ASP A 94 -4.09 19.99 4.67
N THR A 95 -4.00 19.28 3.55
CA THR A 95 -4.96 18.23 3.20
C THR A 95 -4.96 17.12 4.25
N LEU A 96 -3.77 16.68 4.68
CA LEU A 96 -3.62 15.66 5.73
C LEU A 96 -4.16 16.15 7.08
N ILE A 97 -3.79 17.37 7.50
CA ILE A 97 -4.27 17.96 8.76
C ILE A 97 -5.79 18.07 8.76
N MET A 98 -6.39 18.55 7.67
CA MET A 98 -7.84 18.67 7.56
C MET A 98 -8.53 17.32 7.68
N GLU A 99 -7.99 16.28 7.04
CA GLU A 99 -8.54 14.93 7.15
C GLU A 99 -8.42 14.37 8.57
N LEU A 100 -7.29 14.59 9.24
CA LEU A 100 -7.10 14.21 10.64
C LEU A 100 -8.15 14.88 11.54
N LEU A 101 -8.30 16.20 11.44
CA LEU A 101 -9.29 16.98 12.20
C LEU A 101 -10.73 16.51 11.94
N ASN A 102 -11.07 16.23 10.67
CA ASN A 102 -12.39 15.70 10.29
C ASN A 102 -12.70 14.37 10.97
N CYS A 103 -11.68 13.52 11.15
CA CYS A 103 -11.81 12.18 11.71
C CYS A 103 -11.75 12.13 13.25
N LEU A 104 -11.29 13.18 13.94
CA LEU A 104 -11.15 13.18 15.41
C LEU A 104 -12.45 12.86 16.16
N LYS A 105 -13.60 13.33 15.65
CA LYS A 105 -14.92 13.12 16.25
C LYS A 105 -15.50 11.72 16.01
N ASN A 106 -14.90 10.91 15.14
CA ASN A 106 -15.42 9.59 14.79
C ASN A 106 -15.20 8.60 15.94
N HIS A 107 -16.11 7.63 16.08
CA HIS A 107 -16.01 6.53 17.04
C HIS A 107 -16.61 5.26 16.44
N TYR A 108 -15.82 4.56 15.63
CA TYR A 108 -16.23 3.30 15.00
C TYR A 108 -15.97 2.11 15.92
N TYR A 109 -17.01 1.29 16.11
CA TYR A 109 -16.93 0.04 16.88
C TYR A 109 -16.78 -1.19 15.98
N TYR A 110 -17.23 -1.12 14.72
CA TYR A 110 -17.13 -2.18 13.72
C TYR A 110 -16.39 -1.68 12.49
N ASN A 111 -15.07 -1.85 12.48
CA ASN A 111 -14.16 -1.44 11.42
C ASN A 111 -12.98 -2.43 11.27
N ILE A 112 -13.21 -3.68 11.65
CA ILE A 112 -12.25 -4.80 11.56
C ILE A 112 -13.02 -5.98 11.02
N ASP A 113 -12.40 -6.76 10.15
CA ASP A 113 -12.97 -7.96 9.56
C ASP A 113 -12.86 -9.18 10.48
N ILE A 114 -13.62 -9.16 11.57
CA ILE A 114 -13.57 -10.22 12.59
C ILE A 114 -14.05 -11.56 12.01
N GLU A 115 -15.03 -11.55 11.09
CA GLU A 115 -15.60 -12.76 10.49
C GLU A 115 -14.53 -13.59 9.75
N LEU A 116 -13.60 -12.95 9.02
CA LEU A 116 -12.49 -13.66 8.38
C LEU A 116 -11.54 -14.31 9.38
N PHE A 117 -11.21 -13.64 10.49
CA PHE A 117 -10.37 -14.21 11.55
C PHE A 117 -11.06 -15.39 12.25
N GLU A 118 -12.36 -15.29 12.50
CA GLU A 118 -13.15 -16.38 13.07
C GLU A 118 -13.17 -17.62 12.16
N LEU A 119 -13.32 -17.42 10.84
CA LEU A 119 -13.27 -18.49 9.83
C LEU A 119 -11.90 -19.19 9.78
N MET A 120 -10.82 -18.46 10.04
CA MET A 120 -9.47 -19.03 10.14
C MET A 120 -9.22 -19.76 11.48
N HIS A 121 -10.13 -19.63 12.46
CA HIS A 121 -9.91 -20.01 13.86
C HIS A 121 -8.70 -19.32 14.49
N VAL A 122 -8.41 -18.09 14.06
CA VAL A 122 -7.25 -17.29 14.49
C VAL A 122 -7.76 -16.05 15.23
N ARG A 123 -7.03 -15.61 16.26
CA ARG A 123 -7.34 -14.32 16.90
C ARG A 123 -6.91 -13.19 15.97
N PRO A 124 -7.71 -12.13 15.81
CA PRO A 124 -7.31 -10.95 15.03
C PRO A 124 -5.92 -10.46 15.44
N SER A 125 -5.03 -10.25 14.46
CA SER A 125 -3.71 -9.68 14.72
C SER A 125 -3.87 -8.23 15.16
N VAL A 126 -3.55 -7.95 16.43
CA VAL A 126 -3.63 -6.59 16.98
C VAL A 126 -2.72 -5.63 16.22
N ASP A 127 -1.57 -6.09 15.75
CA ASP A 127 -0.56 -5.25 15.06
C ASP A 127 -1.07 -4.74 13.71
N SER A 128 -1.82 -5.56 12.96
CA SER A 128 -2.45 -5.14 11.69
C SER A 128 -3.54 -4.06 11.89
N ILE A 129 -4.11 -4.00 13.10
CA ILE A 129 -5.25 -3.16 13.47
C ILE A 129 -4.80 -1.89 14.18
N VAL A 130 -3.77 -2.00 15.04
CA VAL A 130 -3.22 -0.94 15.89
C VAL A 130 -1.89 -0.49 15.32
N VAL A 131 -1.98 0.27 14.24
CA VAL A 131 -0.80 0.89 13.61
C VAL A 131 -0.48 2.27 14.19
N ASN A 132 -1.38 2.92 14.92
CA ASN A 132 -1.20 4.28 15.46
C ASN A 132 -0.33 4.36 16.72
N THR A 133 0.70 3.51 16.79
CA THR A 133 1.71 3.53 17.85
C THR A 133 2.53 4.83 17.81
N GLN A 134 3.23 5.13 18.90
CA GLN A 134 4.11 6.29 18.94
C GLN A 134 5.23 6.19 17.90
N ASN A 135 5.80 4.99 17.71
CA ASN A 135 6.84 4.73 16.72
C ASN A 135 6.34 4.97 15.29
N GLU A 136 5.14 4.48 14.94
CA GLU A 136 4.56 4.73 13.61
C GLU A 136 4.39 6.23 13.34
N LYS A 137 3.86 6.98 14.32
CA LYS A 137 3.68 8.43 14.20
C LYS A 137 5.00 9.15 13.97
N GLU A 138 6.04 8.77 14.71
CA GLU A 138 7.38 9.32 14.56
C GLU A 138 7.97 9.01 13.18
N GLU A 139 7.81 7.79 12.67
CA GLU A 139 8.26 7.42 11.33
C GLU A 139 7.49 8.17 10.24
N ILE A 140 6.16 8.34 10.37
CA ILE A 140 5.39 9.19 9.44
C ILE A 140 5.93 10.62 9.44
N VAL A 141 6.10 11.24 10.61
CA VAL A 141 6.58 12.62 10.73
C VAL A 141 7.97 12.79 10.12
N LYS A 142 8.87 11.85 10.39
CA LYS A 142 10.23 11.79 9.82
C LYS A 142 10.22 11.72 8.29
N HIS A 143 9.24 11.04 7.70
CA HIS A 143 9.15 10.82 6.25
C HIS A 143 8.16 11.76 5.53
N LEU A 144 7.58 12.77 6.20
CA LEU A 144 6.56 13.66 5.61
C LEU A 144 6.97 14.31 4.28
N GLN A 145 8.22 14.73 4.13
CA GLN A 145 8.68 15.32 2.87
C GLN A 145 8.66 14.30 1.72
N GLY A 146 9.10 13.07 1.98
CA GLY A 146 9.06 12.01 0.98
C GLY A 146 7.64 11.55 0.65
N LEU A 147 6.75 11.57 1.65
CA LEU A 147 5.32 11.29 1.46
C LEU A 147 4.63 12.38 0.63
N GLU A 148 5.05 13.63 0.80
CA GLU A 148 4.63 14.75 -0.05
C GLU A 148 5.12 14.57 -1.50
N GLU A 149 6.39 14.19 -1.69
CA GLU A 149 6.93 13.83 -3.01
C GLU A 149 6.12 12.69 -3.65
N LEU A 150 5.79 11.63 -2.91
CA LEU A 150 4.89 10.57 -3.39
C LEU A 150 3.53 11.13 -3.80
N TYR A 151 2.88 11.92 -2.94
CA TYR A 151 1.57 12.50 -3.22
C TYR A 151 1.54 13.25 -4.55
N PHE A 152 2.56 14.05 -4.84
CA PHE A 152 2.63 14.81 -6.09
C PHE A 152 3.00 13.98 -7.32
N ASN A 153 3.68 12.84 -7.15
CA ASN A 153 4.00 11.91 -8.23
C ASN A 153 2.88 10.91 -8.55
N LEU A 154 1.84 10.79 -7.72
CA LEU A 154 0.66 9.97 -8.03
C LEU A 154 -0.15 10.58 -9.20
N ASN A 155 -0.51 9.74 -10.17
CA ASN A 155 -1.04 10.18 -11.45
C ASN A 155 -2.56 10.38 -11.50
N ASP A 156 -3.30 10.04 -10.45
CA ASP A 156 -4.76 10.20 -10.38
C ASP A 156 -5.22 10.71 -9.00
N SER A 157 -6.46 11.20 -8.93
CA SER A 157 -7.03 11.77 -7.71
C SER A 157 -7.36 10.70 -6.66
N PHE A 158 -7.78 9.51 -7.07
CA PHE A 158 -8.12 8.43 -6.15
C PHE A 158 -6.88 7.99 -5.35
N SER A 159 -5.73 7.82 -6.02
CA SER A 159 -4.47 7.46 -5.35
C SER A 159 -4.03 8.52 -4.34
N LYS A 160 -4.18 9.81 -4.69
CA LYS A 160 -3.87 10.94 -3.78
C LYS A 160 -4.77 10.94 -2.55
N GLU A 161 -6.08 10.79 -2.74
CA GLU A 161 -7.05 10.70 -1.64
C GLU A 161 -6.81 9.46 -0.77
N LEU A 162 -6.46 8.34 -1.39
CA LEU A 162 -6.13 7.09 -0.69
C LEU A 162 -4.87 7.25 0.17
N LEU A 163 -3.81 7.89 -0.33
CA LEU A 163 -2.61 8.17 0.47
C LEU A 163 -2.93 8.98 1.72
N ILE A 164 -3.72 10.05 1.58
CA ILE A 164 -4.18 10.85 2.72
C ILE A 164 -4.95 9.96 3.71
N LYS A 165 -5.90 9.15 3.22
CA LYS A 165 -6.70 8.25 4.06
C LYS A 165 -5.84 7.22 4.81
N LEU A 166 -4.85 6.65 4.15
CA LEU A 166 -3.91 5.69 4.72
C LEU A 166 -3.09 6.32 5.84
N LEU A 167 -2.53 7.51 5.61
CA LEU A 167 -1.79 8.25 6.64
C LEU A 167 -2.69 8.63 7.81
N THR A 168 -3.91 9.11 7.55
CA THR A 168 -4.88 9.41 8.61
C THR A 168 -5.21 8.16 9.44
N PHE A 169 -5.42 7.01 8.81
CA PHE A 169 -5.67 5.75 9.52
C PHE A 169 -4.47 5.32 10.34
N ARG A 170 -3.25 5.41 9.80
CA ARG A 170 -2.02 5.09 10.53
C ARG A 170 -1.78 6.05 11.70
N LEU A 171 -2.20 7.32 11.61
CA LEU A 171 -2.05 8.30 12.70
C LEU A 171 -3.15 8.21 13.79
N LEU A 172 -4.40 7.93 13.42
CA LEU A 172 -5.54 7.95 14.35
C LEU A 172 -6.10 6.57 14.73
N GLY A 173 -5.83 5.55 13.93
CA GLY A 173 -6.29 4.19 14.11
C GLY A 173 -7.70 3.92 13.56
N ASN A 174 -8.05 2.63 13.56
CA ASN A 174 -9.30 2.09 13.04
C ASN A 174 -10.57 2.57 13.78
N HIS A 175 -10.47 3.06 15.02
CA HIS A 175 -11.62 3.66 15.70
C HIS A 175 -12.03 5.02 15.13
N LYS A 176 -11.11 5.70 14.42
CA LYS A 176 -11.31 7.05 13.90
C LYS A 176 -11.50 7.09 12.39
N VAL A 177 -10.88 6.15 11.66
CA VAL A 177 -10.82 6.18 10.20
C VAL A 177 -11.30 4.87 9.62
N LYS A 178 -12.23 4.93 8.66
CA LYS A 178 -12.63 3.78 7.83
C LYS A 178 -11.87 3.80 6.51
N MET A 179 -11.36 2.65 6.09
CA MET A 179 -10.78 2.50 4.76
C MET A 179 -11.84 2.62 3.66
N PRO A 180 -11.50 3.15 2.47
CA PRO A 180 -12.45 3.26 1.36
C PRO A 180 -13.05 1.91 0.94
N LEU A 181 -12.29 0.83 1.11
CA LEU A 181 -12.72 -0.53 0.81
C LEU A 181 -13.85 -1.02 1.74
N ASN A 182 -14.01 -0.43 2.94
CA ASN A 182 -15.04 -0.80 3.91
C ASN A 182 -16.45 -0.33 3.44
N THR A 183 -17.01 -1.06 2.48
CA THR A 183 -18.32 -0.81 1.86
C THR A 183 -19.30 -1.96 2.15
N ILE A 184 -20.60 -1.73 1.91
CA ILE A 184 -21.61 -2.80 2.07
C ILE A 184 -21.28 -4.00 1.16
N ASP A 185 -20.80 -3.74 -0.06
CA ASP A 185 -20.52 -4.80 -1.01
C ASP A 185 -19.26 -5.60 -0.65
N TYR A 186 -18.24 -4.95 -0.08
CA TYR A 186 -17.09 -5.63 0.54
C TYR A 186 -17.53 -6.67 1.56
N TRP A 187 -18.43 -6.31 2.49
CA TRP A 187 -18.92 -7.22 3.52
C TRP A 187 -19.83 -8.32 2.95
N LYS A 188 -20.64 -8.02 1.92
CA LYS A 188 -21.48 -9.04 1.27
C LYS A 188 -20.64 -10.10 0.57
N GLN A 189 -19.55 -9.70 -0.08
CA GLN A 189 -18.65 -10.64 -0.76
C GLN A 189 -18.00 -11.61 0.21
N ARG A 190 -17.57 -11.16 1.39
CA ARG A 190 -16.93 -12.04 2.39
C ARG A 190 -17.86 -13.08 3.00
N LYS A 191 -19.15 -12.75 3.12
CA LYS A 191 -20.18 -13.72 3.55
C LYS A 191 -20.36 -14.88 2.58
N SER A 192 -19.91 -14.78 1.33
CA SER A 192 -19.98 -15.88 0.38
C SER A 192 -18.73 -16.79 0.38
N ILE A 193 -17.63 -16.38 1.01
CA ILE A 193 -16.37 -17.16 1.05
C ILE A 193 -16.57 -18.57 1.60
N PRO A 194 -17.35 -18.80 2.68
CA PRO A 194 -17.61 -20.17 3.16
C PRO A 194 -18.27 -21.08 2.12
N ASN A 195 -19.00 -20.52 1.15
CA ASN A 195 -19.63 -21.30 0.06
C ASN A 195 -18.63 -21.77 -0.99
N LEU A 196 -17.40 -21.26 -0.96
CA LEU A 196 -16.31 -21.66 -1.86
C LEU A 196 -15.50 -22.84 -1.30
N ILE A 197 -15.73 -23.25 -0.05
CA ILE A 197 -15.04 -24.38 0.57
C ILE A 197 -15.49 -25.66 -0.14
N HIS A 198 -14.54 -26.35 -0.77
CA HIS A 198 -14.79 -27.53 -1.59
C HIS A 198 -15.02 -28.79 -0.75
N SER A 199 -14.26 -28.95 0.35
CA SER A 199 -14.30 -30.15 1.17
C SER A 199 -13.86 -29.88 2.61
N SER A 200 -13.99 -30.90 3.47
CA SER A 200 -13.47 -30.86 4.85
C SER A 200 -11.96 -31.13 4.95
N GLU A 201 -11.27 -31.40 3.83
CA GLU A 201 -9.82 -31.55 3.82
C GLU A 201 -9.17 -30.21 4.19
N THR A 202 -8.20 -30.27 5.10
CA THR A 202 -7.44 -29.10 5.54
C THR A 202 -5.95 -29.41 5.58
N LEU A 203 -5.14 -28.35 5.51
CA LEU A 203 -3.72 -28.40 5.81
C LEU A 203 -3.42 -27.52 7.01
N GLN A 204 -2.54 -28.00 7.88
CA GLN A 204 -2.00 -27.20 8.98
C GLN A 204 -0.72 -26.53 8.53
N THR A 205 -0.54 -25.26 8.84
CA THR A 205 0.71 -24.54 8.58
C THR A 205 1.55 -24.45 9.85
N ASN A 206 2.86 -24.29 9.67
CA ASN A 206 3.76 -23.96 10.77
C ASN A 206 3.60 -22.51 11.25
N TYR A 207 2.86 -21.67 10.52
CA TYR A 207 2.63 -20.27 10.84
C TYR A 207 1.33 -20.08 11.62
N HIS A 208 1.44 -19.61 12.86
CA HIS A 208 0.28 -19.37 13.74
C HIS A 208 -0.70 -20.55 13.88
N ASN A 209 -0.28 -21.77 13.54
CA ASN A 209 -1.16 -22.95 13.41
C ASN A 209 -2.39 -22.68 12.52
N TRP A 210 -2.22 -21.90 11.45
CA TRP A 210 -3.32 -21.63 10.53
C TRP A 210 -3.79 -22.92 9.88
N THR A 211 -5.11 -23.06 9.81
CA THR A 211 -5.77 -24.16 9.09
C THR A 211 -6.16 -23.67 7.71
N LEU A 212 -5.51 -24.18 6.67
CA LEU A 212 -5.85 -23.91 5.28
C LEU A 212 -7.00 -24.82 4.85
N GLN A 213 -8.04 -24.23 4.29
CA GLN A 213 -9.19 -24.94 3.74
C GLN A 213 -9.01 -25.12 2.24
N LEU A 214 -9.51 -26.23 1.68
CA LEU A 214 -9.54 -26.43 0.24
C LEU A 214 -10.69 -25.62 -0.38
N PHE A 215 -10.37 -24.64 -1.21
CA PHE A 215 -11.32 -23.81 -1.94
C PHE A 215 -11.49 -24.28 -3.39
N ASP A 216 -12.71 -24.14 -3.93
CA ASP A 216 -13.02 -24.22 -5.35
C ASP A 216 -13.48 -22.84 -5.84
N LEU A 217 -12.67 -22.24 -6.69
CA LEU A 217 -12.86 -20.86 -7.16
C LEU A 217 -13.66 -20.78 -8.46
N THR A 218 -14.19 -21.90 -8.96
CA THR A 218 -15.01 -21.93 -10.18
C THR A 218 -16.20 -20.96 -10.11
N PRO A 219 -16.91 -20.79 -8.96
CA PRO A 219 -17.97 -19.79 -8.83
C PRO A 219 -17.52 -18.34 -9.04
N LEU A 220 -16.22 -18.06 -8.84
CA LEU A 220 -15.60 -16.76 -9.09
C LEU A 220 -15.02 -16.63 -10.51
N LYS A 221 -15.28 -17.63 -11.38
CA LYS A 221 -14.76 -17.75 -12.75
C LYS A 221 -13.27 -18.10 -12.87
N TYR A 222 -12.63 -18.46 -11.77
CA TYR A 222 -11.30 -19.07 -11.79
C TYR A 222 -11.47 -20.58 -11.76
N ASN A 223 -11.09 -21.29 -12.82
CA ASN A 223 -11.09 -22.76 -12.80
C ASN A 223 -9.88 -23.28 -11.98
N LEU A 224 -9.87 -22.97 -10.68
CA LEU A 224 -8.78 -23.17 -9.76
C LEU A 224 -9.26 -23.83 -8.46
N ARG A 225 -8.40 -24.67 -7.89
CA ARG A 225 -8.53 -25.18 -6.51
C ARG A 225 -7.24 -25.02 -5.75
N LEU A 226 -7.32 -24.63 -4.49
CA LEU A 226 -6.15 -24.44 -3.64
C LEU A 226 -6.50 -24.53 -2.15
N PHE A 227 -5.55 -25.00 -1.36
CA PHE A 227 -5.52 -24.84 0.09
C PHE A 227 -5.07 -23.43 0.43
N TYR A 228 -5.93 -22.65 1.08
CA TYR A 228 -5.57 -21.30 1.50
C TYR A 228 -6.38 -20.81 2.69
N VAL A 229 -6.13 -19.57 3.11
CA VAL A 229 -6.91 -18.87 4.14
C VAL A 229 -8.01 -18.01 3.51
N PRO A 230 -9.22 -17.91 4.12
CA PRO A 230 -10.31 -17.04 3.68
C PRO A 230 -9.89 -15.60 3.36
N MET A 231 -9.00 -15.02 4.18
CA MET A 231 -8.55 -13.65 4.00
C MET A 231 -7.79 -13.45 2.68
N GLY A 232 -6.90 -14.39 2.34
CA GLY A 232 -6.16 -14.36 1.09
C GLY A 232 -7.03 -14.73 -0.12
N ILE A 233 -8.05 -15.59 0.04
CA ILE A 233 -9.05 -15.81 -1.02
C ILE A 233 -9.75 -14.49 -1.36
N SER A 234 -10.08 -13.70 -0.34
CA SER A 234 -10.66 -12.38 -0.55
C SER A 234 -9.69 -11.44 -1.26
N ALA A 235 -8.49 -11.22 -0.70
CA ALA A 235 -7.53 -10.26 -1.23
C ALA A 235 -7.13 -10.57 -2.68
N THR A 236 -6.77 -11.82 -2.96
CA THR A 236 -6.25 -12.24 -4.28
C THR A 236 -7.36 -12.34 -5.33
N PHE A 237 -8.49 -12.98 -5.03
CA PHE A 237 -9.48 -13.36 -6.06
C PHE A 237 -10.75 -12.50 -6.10
N LEU A 238 -11.16 -11.90 -4.97
CA LEU A 238 -12.34 -11.01 -4.92
C LEU A 238 -11.93 -9.55 -5.08
N ASP A 239 -10.98 -9.11 -4.24
CA ASP A 239 -10.50 -7.72 -4.20
C ASP A 239 -9.45 -7.45 -5.30
N LYS A 240 -8.88 -8.51 -5.90
CA LYS A 240 -7.93 -8.47 -7.03
C LYS A 240 -6.74 -7.57 -6.70
N GLN A 241 -6.02 -7.89 -5.64
CA GLN A 241 -4.95 -7.09 -5.04
C GLN A 241 -3.89 -6.55 -6.01
N TYR A 242 -3.64 -7.24 -7.12
CA TYR A 242 -2.62 -6.85 -8.09
C TYR A 242 -3.23 -6.32 -9.40
N GLU A 243 -4.49 -5.87 -9.36
CA GLU A 243 -5.15 -5.10 -10.42
C GLU A 243 -5.49 -3.67 -9.93
N TYR A 244 -5.18 -2.66 -10.73
CA TYR A 244 -5.61 -1.28 -10.49
C TYR A 244 -6.67 -0.85 -11.50
N ASN A 245 -7.92 -0.75 -11.03
CA ASN A 245 -9.12 -0.56 -11.86
C ASN A 245 -9.78 0.82 -11.75
N LYS A 246 -9.04 1.84 -11.30
CA LYS A 246 -9.57 3.22 -11.16
C LYS A 246 -9.32 4.09 -12.39
N ILE A 247 -8.63 3.55 -13.38
CA ILE A 247 -8.33 4.18 -14.66
C ILE A 247 -8.66 3.20 -15.80
N SER A 248 -8.67 3.72 -17.02
CA SER A 248 -8.73 2.95 -18.25
C SER A 248 -7.46 3.20 -19.07
N PRO A 249 -6.79 2.15 -19.58
CA PRO A 249 -7.07 0.74 -19.35
C PRO A 249 -6.75 0.30 -17.92
N VAL A 250 -7.38 -0.80 -17.45
CA VAL A 250 -7.07 -1.40 -16.14
C VAL A 250 -5.62 -1.88 -16.13
N ILE A 251 -4.87 -1.53 -15.08
CA ILE A 251 -3.52 -2.05 -14.89
C ILE A 251 -3.65 -3.45 -14.31
N LYS A 252 -3.30 -4.46 -15.10
CA LYS A 252 -3.31 -5.87 -14.69
C LYS A 252 -2.41 -6.71 -15.59
N VAL A 253 -2.15 -7.93 -15.17
CA VAL A 253 -1.58 -8.98 -16.02
C VAL A 253 -2.54 -9.31 -17.16
N LYS A 254 -1.98 -9.59 -18.34
CA LYS A 254 -2.71 -9.90 -19.57
C LYS A 254 -2.30 -11.27 -20.11
N GLU A 255 -3.13 -11.81 -21.00
CA GLU A 255 -2.82 -13.05 -21.72
C GLU A 255 -1.48 -12.89 -22.49
N GLY A 256 -0.62 -13.91 -22.39
CA GLY A 256 0.71 -13.91 -23.01
C GLY A 256 1.79 -13.15 -22.24
N ASP A 257 1.50 -12.61 -21.06
CA ASP A 257 2.50 -11.93 -20.24
C ASP A 257 3.50 -12.91 -19.59
N VAL A 258 4.74 -12.43 -19.43
CA VAL A 258 5.75 -13.07 -18.58
C VAL A 258 5.81 -12.32 -17.26
N VAL A 259 5.51 -13.02 -16.17
CA VAL A 259 5.32 -12.45 -14.83
C VAL A 259 6.41 -12.97 -13.89
N ILE A 260 6.99 -12.06 -13.12
CA ILE A 260 7.75 -12.41 -11.90
C ILE A 260 6.85 -12.17 -10.70
N ASP A 261 6.54 -13.24 -9.97
CA ASP A 261 5.78 -13.23 -8.72
C ASP A 261 6.75 -13.37 -7.55
N ALA A 262 7.24 -12.24 -7.04
CA ALA A 262 8.14 -12.24 -5.89
C ALA A 262 7.35 -12.33 -4.58
N GLY A 263 7.59 -13.41 -3.84
CA GLY A 263 6.85 -13.79 -2.65
C GLY A 263 5.66 -14.68 -2.99
N GLY A 264 5.95 -15.92 -3.40
CA GLY A 264 4.95 -16.87 -3.85
C GLY A 264 4.16 -17.54 -2.72
N CYS A 265 4.67 -17.55 -1.48
CA CYS A 265 3.99 -18.09 -0.30
C CYS A 265 3.36 -19.48 -0.54
N PHE A 266 2.03 -19.60 -0.46
CA PHE A 266 1.30 -20.86 -0.69
C PHE A 266 0.90 -21.08 -2.16
N GLY A 267 1.37 -20.23 -3.09
CA GLY A 267 1.15 -20.32 -4.53
C GLY A 267 -0.16 -19.69 -5.03
N ASP A 268 -0.85 -18.92 -4.20
CA ASP A 268 -2.14 -18.30 -4.56
C ASP A 268 -1.99 -17.24 -5.65
N THR A 269 -1.02 -16.33 -5.52
CA THR A 269 -0.70 -15.33 -6.55
C THR A 269 -0.14 -15.97 -7.81
N ALA A 270 0.70 -17.00 -7.67
CA ALA A 270 1.22 -17.76 -8.81
C ALA A 270 0.09 -18.40 -9.65
N LEU A 271 -0.90 -19.01 -8.99
CA LEU A 271 -2.07 -19.59 -9.64
C LEU A 271 -2.99 -18.52 -10.25
N TYR A 272 -3.20 -17.41 -9.55
CA TYR A 272 -3.95 -16.27 -10.08
C TYR A 272 -3.30 -15.71 -11.35
N PHE A 273 -2.00 -15.44 -11.33
CA PHE A 273 -1.28 -14.95 -12.51
C PHE A 273 -1.24 -15.99 -13.62
N ALA A 274 -1.04 -17.28 -13.30
CA ALA A 274 -1.06 -18.35 -14.30
C ALA A 274 -2.42 -18.47 -15.01
N HIS A 275 -3.52 -18.14 -14.31
CA HIS A 275 -4.83 -18.01 -14.93
C HIS A 275 -4.91 -16.80 -15.87
N GLU A 276 -4.46 -15.62 -15.45
CA GLU A 276 -4.54 -14.38 -16.26
C GLU A 276 -3.62 -14.41 -17.49
N VAL A 277 -2.43 -15.00 -17.39
CA VAL A 277 -1.48 -15.09 -18.51
C VAL A 277 -1.89 -16.09 -19.58
N GLY A 278 -2.81 -17.01 -19.27
CA GLY A 278 -3.30 -18.03 -20.20
C GLY A 278 -2.21 -18.98 -20.71
N GLU A 279 -2.51 -19.70 -21.80
CA GLU A 279 -1.64 -20.77 -22.30
C GLU A 279 -0.30 -20.28 -22.86
N THR A 280 -0.22 -19.01 -23.28
CA THR A 280 0.93 -18.45 -24.00
C THR A 280 1.87 -17.64 -23.12
N GLY A 281 1.47 -17.30 -21.89
CA GLY A 281 2.31 -16.60 -20.94
C GLY A 281 2.89 -17.52 -19.86
N HIS A 282 3.68 -16.95 -18.96
CA HIS A 282 4.45 -17.73 -17.98
C HIS A 282 4.70 -16.96 -16.69
N VAL A 283 4.67 -17.65 -15.56
CA VAL A 283 4.89 -17.10 -14.23
C VAL A 283 6.13 -17.72 -13.60
N TYR A 284 7.09 -16.88 -13.22
CA TYR A 284 8.22 -17.25 -12.38
C TYR A 284 7.90 -16.82 -10.96
N THR A 285 7.54 -17.76 -10.09
CA THR A 285 7.20 -17.50 -8.69
C THR A 285 8.40 -17.78 -7.79
N ILE A 286 8.68 -16.85 -6.87
CA ILE A 286 9.85 -16.93 -5.98
C ILE A 286 9.38 -17.33 -4.59
N GLU A 287 9.79 -18.51 -4.16
CA GLU A 287 9.58 -19.04 -2.81
C GLU A 287 10.68 -20.05 -2.50
N PHE A 288 11.28 -19.97 -1.33
CA PHE A 288 12.41 -20.78 -0.89
C PHE A 288 12.21 -21.42 0.49
N ILE A 289 11.15 -21.04 1.21
CA ILE A 289 10.79 -21.58 2.51
C ILE A 289 10.21 -22.99 2.33
N PRO A 290 10.82 -24.03 2.91
CA PRO A 290 10.40 -25.41 2.67
C PRO A 290 8.93 -25.71 3.00
N SER A 291 8.41 -25.15 4.10
CA SER A 291 7.01 -25.36 4.51
C SER A 291 6.01 -24.71 3.53
N ASN A 292 6.33 -23.52 3.02
CA ASN A 292 5.55 -22.86 1.98
C ASN A 292 5.62 -23.65 0.66
N LEU A 293 6.82 -24.10 0.27
CA LEU A 293 7.04 -24.89 -0.95
C LEU A 293 6.24 -26.19 -0.98
N GLU A 294 6.06 -26.86 0.15
CA GLU A 294 5.23 -28.07 0.25
C GLU A 294 3.77 -27.76 -0.10
N ILE A 295 3.21 -26.70 0.50
CA ILE A 295 1.83 -26.26 0.25
C ILE A 295 1.67 -25.76 -1.18
N MET A 296 2.58 -24.91 -1.66
CA MET A 296 2.61 -24.40 -3.03
C MET A 296 2.64 -25.55 -4.05
N SER A 297 3.49 -26.56 -3.83
CA SER A 297 3.55 -27.73 -4.72
C SER A 297 2.22 -28.48 -4.75
N LYS A 298 1.57 -28.67 -3.60
CA LYS A 298 0.24 -29.30 -3.54
C LYS A 298 -0.80 -28.46 -4.30
N ASN A 299 -0.80 -27.14 -4.09
CA ASN A 299 -1.72 -26.21 -4.75
C ASN A 299 -1.52 -26.17 -6.27
N ILE A 300 -0.28 -26.13 -6.77
CA ILE A 300 0.01 -26.17 -8.21
C ILE A 300 -0.46 -27.50 -8.82
N ASN A 301 -0.19 -28.62 -8.15
CA ASN A 301 -0.59 -29.96 -8.63
C ASN A 301 -2.11 -30.16 -8.68
N LEU A 302 -2.91 -29.41 -7.91
CA LEU A 302 -4.38 -29.43 -8.01
C LEU A 302 -4.89 -28.81 -9.32
N ASN A 303 -4.05 -28.07 -10.05
CA ASN A 303 -4.42 -27.26 -11.20
C ASN A 303 -3.68 -27.70 -12.48
N GLU A 304 -3.89 -28.96 -12.86
CA GLU A 304 -3.09 -29.65 -13.89
C GLU A 304 -2.98 -28.92 -15.24
N LYS A 305 -3.98 -28.12 -15.61
CA LYS A 305 -4.03 -27.39 -16.89
C LYS A 305 -3.07 -26.22 -16.96
N ILE A 306 -2.78 -25.57 -15.84
CA ILE A 306 -1.98 -24.33 -15.79
C ILE A 306 -0.64 -24.51 -15.06
N GLN A 307 -0.41 -25.66 -14.42
CA GLN A 307 0.83 -25.92 -13.68
C GLN A 307 2.09 -25.74 -14.53
N ASN A 308 2.00 -25.99 -15.85
CA ASN A 308 3.12 -25.86 -16.78
C ASN A 308 3.47 -24.40 -17.10
N ASN A 309 2.56 -23.45 -16.82
CA ASN A 309 2.80 -22.02 -16.95
C ASN A 309 3.51 -21.44 -15.71
N ILE A 310 3.85 -22.27 -14.72
CA ILE A 310 4.48 -21.83 -13.46
C ILE A 310 5.87 -22.46 -13.34
N THR A 311 6.86 -21.63 -13.01
CA THR A 311 8.21 -22.08 -12.62
C THR A 311 8.53 -21.55 -11.24
N ILE A 312 8.87 -22.46 -10.32
CA ILE A 312 9.25 -22.12 -8.94
C ILE A 312 10.76 -21.86 -8.89
N VAL A 313 11.15 -20.67 -8.45
CA VAL A 313 12.54 -20.27 -8.21
C VAL A 313 12.80 -20.27 -6.71
N LYS A 314 13.69 -21.17 -6.26
CA LYS A 314 13.94 -21.46 -4.84
C LYS A 314 15.08 -20.65 -4.23
N HIS A 315 15.18 -19.38 -4.64
CA HIS A 315 16.21 -18.45 -4.20
C HIS A 315 15.56 -17.11 -3.84
N PRO A 316 15.82 -16.53 -2.65
CA PRO A 316 15.33 -15.19 -2.34
C PRO A 316 15.89 -14.17 -3.32
N LEU A 317 15.04 -13.22 -3.69
CA LEU A 317 15.49 -12.07 -4.48
C LEU A 317 16.29 -11.10 -3.61
N TRP A 318 17.37 -10.60 -4.18
CA TRP A 318 18.23 -9.61 -3.53
C TRP A 318 18.92 -8.70 -4.56
N ASN A 319 19.80 -7.80 -4.10
CA ASN A 319 20.56 -6.92 -4.99
C ASN A 319 21.83 -7.57 -5.57
N VAL A 320 22.26 -8.72 -5.03
CA VAL A 320 23.44 -9.47 -5.46
C VAL A 320 23.15 -10.96 -5.37
N SER A 321 23.47 -11.73 -6.42
CA SER A 321 23.30 -13.19 -6.45
C SER A 321 24.38 -13.92 -5.65
N ASN A 322 24.12 -15.16 -5.25
CA ASN A 322 25.05 -16.02 -4.50
C ASN A 322 25.50 -15.43 -3.14
N THR A 323 24.75 -14.48 -2.60
CA THR A 323 24.94 -14.02 -1.23
C THR A 323 24.23 -15.00 -0.30
N SER A 324 24.92 -15.47 0.74
CA SER A 324 24.30 -16.33 1.75
C SER A 324 23.51 -15.46 2.73
N LEU A 325 22.21 -15.74 2.83
CA LEU A 325 21.34 -15.18 3.85
C LEU A 325 20.86 -16.30 4.77
N TYR A 326 20.52 -15.94 5.99
CA TYR A 326 19.74 -16.78 6.89
C TYR A 326 18.26 -16.44 6.67
N TYR A 327 17.38 -17.43 6.80
CA TYR A 327 15.95 -17.19 6.82
C TYR A 327 15.33 -17.71 8.11
N LYS A 328 14.20 -17.12 8.48
CA LYS A 328 13.35 -17.62 9.55
C LYS A 328 12.04 -18.07 8.95
N ASP A 329 11.74 -19.36 9.08
CA ASP A 329 10.46 -19.91 8.66
C ASP A 329 9.38 -19.48 9.66
N GLN A 330 8.54 -18.56 9.21
CA GLN A 330 7.30 -18.17 9.85
C GLN A 330 6.17 -18.26 8.81
N GLY A 331 6.18 -19.29 7.96
CA GLY A 331 5.25 -19.46 6.84
C GLY A 331 5.02 -18.18 6.03
N ALA A 332 3.81 -17.62 6.12
CA ALA A 332 3.41 -16.45 5.33
C ALA A 332 4.11 -15.13 5.72
N ALA A 333 4.75 -15.04 6.90
CA ALA A 333 5.53 -13.88 7.32
C ALA A 333 7.03 -14.20 7.47
N SER A 334 7.53 -15.14 6.66
CA SER A 334 8.95 -15.52 6.67
C SER A 334 9.81 -14.39 6.11
N PHE A 335 10.99 -14.18 6.71
CA PHE A 335 11.92 -13.13 6.28
C PHE A 335 13.38 -13.61 6.27
N VAL A 336 14.27 -12.80 5.68
CA VAL A 336 15.71 -13.06 5.58
C VAL A 336 16.55 -12.07 6.39
N THR A 337 17.72 -12.51 6.86
CA THR A 337 18.70 -11.69 7.59
C THR A 337 20.15 -12.10 7.28
N PHE A 338 21.11 -11.21 7.51
CA PHE A 338 22.54 -11.49 7.40
C PHE A 338 23.14 -12.11 8.67
N SER A 339 22.47 -11.96 9.81
CA SER A 339 22.96 -12.39 11.11
C SER A 339 22.46 -13.79 11.48
N GLU A 340 23.34 -14.61 12.06
CA GLU A 340 22.96 -15.86 12.73
C GLU A 340 22.40 -15.53 14.12
N GLU A 341 21.25 -14.86 14.14
CA GLU A 341 20.53 -14.57 15.38
C GLU A 341 19.82 -15.82 15.93
N SER A 342 19.52 -15.81 17.22
CA SER A 342 18.77 -16.91 17.84
C SER A 342 17.40 -17.06 17.16
N GLY A 343 17.16 -18.23 16.55
CA GLY A 343 15.88 -18.56 15.93
C GLY A 343 15.83 -18.48 14.40
N VAL A 344 16.97 -18.31 13.71
CA VAL A 344 17.08 -18.58 12.26
C VAL A 344 16.91 -20.08 11.98
N THR A 345 16.28 -20.42 10.84
CA THR A 345 15.96 -21.80 10.47
C THR A 345 17.09 -22.45 9.68
N ASP A 346 17.52 -21.84 8.57
CA ASP A 346 18.63 -22.34 7.74
C ASP A 346 19.20 -21.20 6.87
N LYS A 347 20.15 -21.54 5.99
CA LYS A 347 20.77 -20.65 5.00
C LYS A 347 20.20 -20.89 3.61
N VAL A 348 20.18 -19.83 2.82
CA VAL A 348 19.82 -19.87 1.40
C VAL A 348 20.68 -18.89 0.61
N SER A 349 20.98 -19.21 -0.65
CA SER A 349 21.70 -18.33 -1.57
C SER A 349 20.72 -17.46 -2.35
N THR A 350 21.00 -16.17 -2.45
CA THR A 350 20.20 -15.20 -3.19
C THR A 350 20.33 -15.32 -4.71
N ILE A 351 19.35 -14.79 -5.43
CA ILE A 351 19.41 -14.50 -6.86
C ILE A 351 18.93 -13.06 -7.13
N THR A 352 19.45 -12.41 -8.16
CA THR A 352 18.93 -11.13 -8.67
C THR A 352 17.89 -11.38 -9.76
N ILE A 353 16.93 -10.47 -9.94
CA ILE A 353 16.01 -10.55 -11.08
C ILE A 353 16.79 -10.54 -12.41
N ASP A 354 17.85 -9.73 -12.49
CA ASP A 354 18.69 -9.67 -13.69
C ASP A 354 19.37 -11.02 -14.01
N ASN A 355 19.83 -11.77 -13.00
CA ASN A 355 20.37 -13.12 -13.25
C ASN A 355 19.27 -14.14 -13.55
N LEU A 356 18.11 -14.06 -12.90
CA LEU A 356 16.96 -14.93 -13.20
C LEU A 356 16.56 -14.81 -14.68
N VAL A 357 16.46 -13.57 -15.20
CA VAL A 357 16.19 -13.28 -16.61
C VAL A 357 17.21 -13.95 -17.53
N VAL A 358 18.50 -13.88 -17.19
CA VAL A 358 19.58 -14.50 -17.98
C VAL A 358 19.53 -16.04 -17.91
N GLU A 359 19.37 -16.61 -16.72
CA GLU A 359 19.34 -18.06 -16.48
C GLU A 359 18.19 -18.73 -17.22
N HIS A 360 17.01 -18.10 -17.20
CA HIS A 360 15.82 -18.60 -17.91
C HIS A 360 15.72 -18.10 -19.36
N LYS A 361 16.69 -17.32 -19.84
CA LYS A 361 16.75 -16.78 -21.21
C LYS A 361 15.47 -16.02 -21.59
N LEU A 362 14.99 -15.17 -20.69
CA LEU A 362 13.76 -14.40 -20.92
C LEU A 362 14.00 -13.34 -21.98
N HIS A 363 13.16 -13.36 -23.01
CA HIS A 363 13.13 -12.34 -24.06
C HIS A 363 12.01 -11.30 -23.85
N LYS A 364 11.22 -11.49 -22.78
CA LYS A 364 10.07 -10.68 -22.41
C LYS A 364 9.93 -10.72 -20.89
N LEU A 365 9.55 -9.58 -20.29
CA LEU A 365 9.15 -9.47 -18.90
C LEU A 365 8.14 -8.33 -18.80
N ASP A 366 6.89 -8.66 -18.52
CA ASP A 366 5.78 -7.71 -18.64
C ASP A 366 5.31 -7.18 -17.30
N PHE A 367 5.43 -7.99 -16.26
CA PHE A 367 4.91 -7.69 -14.94
C PHE A 367 5.84 -8.21 -13.84
N ILE A 368 6.09 -7.40 -12.83
CA ILE A 368 6.78 -7.81 -11.61
C ILE A 368 5.89 -7.44 -10.41
N LYS A 369 5.41 -8.46 -9.70
CA LYS A 369 4.81 -8.31 -8.38
C LYS A 369 5.90 -8.48 -7.33
N MET A 370 5.90 -7.65 -6.28
CA MET A 370 6.73 -7.87 -5.09
C MET A 370 5.92 -7.69 -3.81
N ASP A 371 5.93 -8.74 -2.98
CA ASP A 371 5.51 -8.73 -1.59
C ASP A 371 6.43 -9.71 -0.86
N ILE A 372 7.55 -9.21 -0.33
CA ILE A 372 8.69 -10.02 0.14
C ILE A 372 9.21 -9.55 1.50
N GLU A 373 8.30 -9.10 2.36
CA GLU A 373 8.55 -8.85 3.79
C GLU A 373 9.72 -7.88 4.04
N GLY A 374 9.75 -6.76 3.30
CA GLY A 374 10.72 -5.68 3.47
C GLY A 374 11.98 -5.78 2.60
N ALA A 375 12.11 -6.84 1.77
CA ALA A 375 13.23 -7.00 0.85
C ALA A 375 13.04 -6.28 -0.51
N GLU A 376 11.91 -5.59 -0.73
CA GLU A 376 11.50 -4.99 -2.01
C GLU A 376 12.59 -4.07 -2.57
N MET A 377 13.14 -3.19 -1.74
CA MET A 377 14.20 -2.26 -2.16
C MET A 377 15.48 -2.96 -2.60
N ASN A 378 15.82 -4.12 -2.03
CA ASN A 378 16.99 -4.88 -2.45
C ASN A 378 16.71 -5.66 -3.73
N ALA A 379 15.54 -6.27 -3.86
CA ALA A 379 15.13 -6.93 -5.10
C ALA A 379 15.07 -5.95 -6.29
N LEU A 380 14.53 -4.74 -6.08
CA LEU A 380 14.50 -3.67 -7.09
C LEU A 380 15.90 -3.26 -7.56
N LYS A 381 16.87 -3.14 -6.64
CA LYS A 381 18.28 -2.87 -6.98
C LYS A 381 18.91 -4.00 -7.80
N GLY A 382 18.48 -5.25 -7.58
CA GLY A 382 18.89 -6.41 -8.37
C GLY A 382 18.11 -6.60 -9.68
N ALA A 383 17.23 -5.65 -10.03
CA ALA A 383 16.37 -5.72 -11.20
C ALA A 383 16.60 -4.57 -12.20
N ILE A 384 17.63 -3.75 -11.99
CA ILE A 384 17.84 -2.51 -12.75
C ILE A 384 17.95 -2.81 -14.25
N HIS A 385 18.71 -3.82 -14.66
CA HIS A 385 18.87 -4.13 -16.08
C HIS A 385 17.55 -4.62 -16.69
N SER A 386 16.80 -5.44 -15.98
CA SER A 386 15.50 -5.96 -16.42
C SER A 386 14.44 -4.87 -16.51
N ILE A 387 14.36 -3.98 -15.51
CA ILE A 387 13.43 -2.85 -15.49
C ILE A 387 13.75 -1.87 -16.63
N THR A 388 15.02 -1.54 -16.82
CA THR A 388 15.44 -0.62 -17.90
C THR A 388 15.22 -1.20 -19.29
N THR A 389 15.40 -2.51 -19.45
CA THR A 389 15.27 -3.20 -20.75
C THR A 389 13.83 -3.48 -21.14
N PHE A 390 13.05 -4.13 -20.25
CA PHE A 390 11.71 -4.61 -20.58
C PHE A 390 10.59 -3.66 -20.13
N ARG A 391 10.90 -2.71 -19.23
CA ARG A 391 9.94 -1.78 -18.64
C ARG A 391 8.64 -2.47 -18.17
N PRO A 392 8.74 -3.52 -17.33
CA PRO A 392 7.57 -4.22 -16.84
C PRO A 392 6.67 -3.29 -16.03
N THR A 393 5.38 -3.58 -15.99
CA THR A 393 4.50 -3.05 -14.96
C THR A 393 4.99 -3.56 -13.61
N LEU A 394 5.12 -2.68 -12.63
CA LEU A 394 5.53 -3.03 -11.28
C LEU A 394 4.32 -2.92 -10.35
N ALA A 395 4.07 -3.93 -9.53
CA ALA A 395 3.09 -3.91 -8.44
C ALA A 395 3.81 -4.27 -7.14
N ILE A 396 4.19 -3.25 -6.37
CA ILE A 396 5.11 -3.38 -5.24
C ILE A 396 4.37 -3.10 -3.94
N ALA A 397 4.40 -4.04 -2.99
CA ALA A 397 3.95 -3.82 -1.63
C ALA A 397 4.83 -2.75 -0.96
N ILE A 398 4.19 -1.74 -0.37
CA ILE A 398 4.87 -0.63 0.31
C ILE A 398 4.39 -0.44 1.76
N TYR A 399 3.68 -1.43 2.30
CA TYR A 399 3.02 -1.30 3.61
C TYR A 399 3.87 -1.81 4.80
N HIS A 400 4.98 -2.52 4.54
CA HIS A 400 5.84 -3.13 5.56
C HIS A 400 6.50 -2.10 6.48
N GLN A 401 6.93 -0.97 5.92
CA GLN A 401 7.48 0.17 6.68
C GLN A 401 7.15 1.49 6.00
N ILE A 402 7.02 2.57 6.78
CA ILE A 402 6.69 3.91 6.26
C ILE A 402 7.71 4.38 5.20
N SER A 403 8.97 4.01 5.35
CA SER A 403 10.02 4.37 4.40
C SER A 403 9.80 3.77 3.00
N ASP A 404 9.04 2.68 2.86
CA ASP A 404 8.81 2.06 1.54
C ASP A 404 7.91 2.92 0.66
N PHE A 405 6.92 3.62 1.24
CA PHE A 405 6.10 4.62 0.54
C PHE A 405 6.97 5.64 -0.21
N VAL A 406 8.10 6.01 0.40
CA VAL A 406 9.02 7.01 -0.16
C VAL A 406 10.05 6.36 -1.08
N ASN A 407 10.76 5.35 -0.57
CA ASN A 407 11.97 4.84 -1.20
C ASN A 407 11.67 4.09 -2.50
N VAL A 408 10.57 3.34 -2.56
CA VAL A 408 10.21 2.55 -3.75
C VAL A 408 9.87 3.48 -4.91
N MET A 409 8.97 4.44 -4.68
CA MET A 409 8.60 5.43 -5.70
C MET A 409 9.82 6.21 -6.17
N LYS A 410 10.63 6.72 -5.23
CA LYS A 410 11.83 7.50 -5.54
C LYS A 410 12.82 6.70 -6.39
N PHE A 411 13.10 5.47 -6.00
CA PHE A 411 14.02 4.60 -6.74
C PHE A 411 13.55 4.37 -8.18
N ILE A 412 12.28 4.04 -8.38
CA ILE A 412 11.72 3.81 -9.73
C ILE A 412 11.75 5.10 -10.55
N ASN A 413 11.40 6.24 -9.93
CA ASN A 413 11.40 7.54 -10.60
C ASN A 413 12.82 7.97 -11.01
N ASP A 414 13.82 7.73 -10.16
CA ASP A 414 15.23 8.06 -10.40
C ASP A 414 15.85 7.25 -11.56
N LEU A 415 15.22 6.15 -11.99
CA LEU A 415 15.60 5.44 -13.22
C LEU A 415 15.28 6.26 -14.49
N ASN A 416 14.46 7.32 -14.40
CA ASN A 416 14.08 8.21 -15.50
C ASN A 416 13.46 7.48 -16.70
N LEU A 417 12.65 6.45 -16.45
CA LEU A 417 12.03 5.61 -17.48
C LEU A 417 10.61 6.03 -17.87
N GLY A 418 10.08 7.12 -17.28
CA GLY A 418 8.74 7.61 -17.60
C GLY A 418 7.59 6.77 -17.00
N TYR A 419 7.84 6.13 -15.85
CA TYR A 419 6.81 5.44 -15.10
C TYR A 419 5.77 6.41 -14.54
N GLN A 420 4.50 6.00 -14.59
CA GLN A 420 3.37 6.62 -13.92
C GLN A 420 2.99 5.80 -12.69
N PHE A 421 2.66 6.48 -11.59
CA PHE A 421 2.43 5.87 -10.29
C PHE A 421 0.95 5.93 -9.87
N TYR A 422 0.45 4.79 -9.38
CA TYR A 422 -0.91 4.62 -8.88
C TYR A 422 -0.88 3.83 -7.57
N LEU A 423 -1.81 4.13 -6.66
CA LEU A 423 -1.84 3.54 -5.32
C LEU A 423 -3.13 2.73 -5.12
N GLY A 424 -2.98 1.44 -4.84
CA GLY A 424 -4.07 0.54 -4.46
C GLY A 424 -3.98 0.12 -2.98
N HIS A 425 -5.11 -0.23 -2.39
CA HIS A 425 -5.17 -0.78 -1.03
C HIS A 425 -6.34 -1.76 -0.91
N TYR A 426 -6.05 -2.97 -0.41
CA TYR A 426 -6.92 -4.14 -0.60
C TYR A 426 -7.38 -4.79 0.70
N THR A 427 -7.29 -4.06 1.81
CA THR A 427 -7.89 -4.46 3.09
C THR A 427 -8.65 -3.31 3.75
N VAL A 428 -9.24 -3.59 4.91
CA VAL A 428 -9.79 -2.58 5.82
C VAL A 428 -8.84 -2.26 6.98
N ASN A 429 -7.63 -2.82 6.96
CA ASN A 429 -6.60 -2.61 7.96
C ASN A 429 -5.43 -1.81 7.35
N ALA A 430 -4.22 -1.83 7.92
CA ALA A 430 -3.10 -1.04 7.40
C ALA A 430 -2.25 -1.73 6.32
N GLN A 431 -2.49 -3.02 6.04
CA GLN A 431 -1.68 -3.86 5.16
C GLN A 431 -2.24 -3.90 3.73
N GLU A 432 -1.52 -4.55 2.81
CA GLU A 432 -1.94 -4.70 1.41
C GLU A 432 -2.08 -3.37 0.65
N THR A 433 -1.19 -2.40 0.93
CA THR A 433 -1.02 -1.21 0.09
C THR A 433 0.01 -1.49 -1.01
N ILE A 434 -0.42 -1.37 -2.25
CA ILE A 434 0.38 -1.67 -3.45
C ILE A 434 0.62 -0.40 -4.25
N LEU A 435 1.88 -0.09 -4.53
CA LEU A 435 2.28 0.93 -5.50
C LEU A 435 2.40 0.27 -6.87
N PHE A 436 1.57 0.72 -7.80
CA PHE A 436 1.66 0.37 -9.21
C PHE A 436 2.53 1.40 -9.93
N ALA A 437 3.53 0.92 -10.67
CA ALA A 437 4.29 1.74 -11.61
C ALA A 437 4.13 1.18 -13.03
N VAL A 438 3.61 1.98 -13.95
CA VAL A 438 3.39 1.60 -15.36
C VAL A 438 4.16 2.53 -16.28
N ALA A 439 4.97 1.99 -17.20
CA ALA A 439 5.64 2.78 -18.22
C ALA A 439 4.61 3.44 -19.15
N ARG A 440 4.75 4.75 -19.42
CA ARG A 440 3.75 5.55 -20.14
C ARG A 440 3.28 4.93 -21.46
N GLU A 441 4.19 4.36 -22.24
CA GLU A 441 3.89 3.70 -23.51
C GLU A 441 2.89 2.54 -23.37
N LYS A 442 2.83 1.88 -22.20
CA LYS A 442 1.87 0.78 -21.96
C LYS A 442 0.44 1.28 -21.70
N MET A 443 0.27 2.58 -21.42
CA MET A 443 -1.05 3.21 -21.26
C MET A 443 -1.62 3.71 -22.58
N GLU A 444 -0.77 4.05 -23.56
CA GLU A 444 -1.19 4.66 -24.83
C GLU A 444 -1.63 3.61 -25.89
N VAL A 445 -1.26 2.34 -25.72
CA VAL A 445 -1.51 1.25 -26.72
C VAL A 445 -2.95 0.69 -26.69
N SER A 446 -3.82 1.11 -25.77
CA SER A 446 -5.20 0.59 -25.71
C SER A 446 -6.18 1.21 -26.71
N ASP A 447 -5.89 2.39 -27.26
CA ASP A 447 -6.88 3.15 -28.03
C ASP A 447 -6.81 2.90 -29.56
N GLU A 448 -5.75 2.27 -30.07
CA GLU A 448 -5.56 2.08 -31.52
C GLU A 448 -6.12 0.75 -32.08
N ASN A 449 -6.67 -0.13 -31.23
CA ASN A 449 -7.20 -1.45 -31.65
C ASN A 449 -8.73 -1.61 -31.50
N GLU A 450 -9.48 -0.52 -31.26
CA GLU A 450 -10.94 -0.53 -31.16
C GLU A 450 -11.67 0.27 -32.28
N GLU A 451 -11.09 0.38 -33.49
CA GLU A 451 -11.81 0.85 -34.69
C GLU A 451 -12.25 -0.28 -35.64
#